data_AF-A0A7L4TJJ5-F1
#
_entry.id   AF-A0A7L4TJJ5-F1
#
_cell.length_a   1.000
_cell.length_b   1.000
_cell.length_c   1.000
_cell.angle_alpha   90.00
_cell.angle_beta   90.00
_cell.angle_gamma   90.00
#
_symmetry.space_group_name_H-M   'P 1'
#
loop_
_entity.id
_entity.type
_entity.pdbx_description
1 polymer ?
#
loop_
_entity_poly.entity_id
_entity_poly.type
_entity_poly.pdbx_seq_one_letter_code
_entity_poly.pdbx_strand_id
1 'polypeptide(L)'
;EAVFASETATGWQEVSFASPVPVTANTTYVISYHSNNGFYSASNFSFTGSFTNSPLTGLKSEVDGPNGLYKYSGAPTFPELSYQSSNYWVDVVFNTVLNSGNQKPQVSLISPTENDTFTMPSTINLQAAASDPDG
;
A
#
# COMPACT_ATOMS: atom_id res chain seq x y z
N GLU A 1 3.45 3.70 7.27
CA GLU A 1 3.38 5.18 7.28
C GLU A 1 4.40 5.74 6.28
N ALA A 2 4.28 7.02 5.94
CA ALA A 2 5.24 7.77 5.15
C ALA A 2 5.39 9.17 5.75
N VAL A 3 6.57 9.76 5.65
CA VAL A 3 6.87 11.08 6.24
C VAL A 3 7.03 12.09 5.11
N PHE A 4 6.21 13.14 5.13
CA PHE A 4 6.36 14.25 4.21
C PHE A 4 7.63 15.05 4.56
N ALA A 5 8.39 15.41 3.52
CA ALA A 5 9.52 16.30 3.62
C ALA A 5 9.24 17.55 2.77
N SER A 6 9.66 18.72 3.25
CA SER A 6 9.56 19.99 2.51
C SER A 6 8.14 20.34 2.02
N GLU A 7 7.17 20.30 2.93
CA GLU A 7 5.78 20.68 2.63
C GLU A 7 5.65 22.16 2.23
N THR A 8 4.64 22.47 1.41
CA THR A 8 4.22 23.85 1.13
C THR A 8 3.12 24.28 2.09
N ALA A 9 2.91 25.59 2.21
CA ALA A 9 1.83 26.13 3.04
C ALA A 9 0.42 25.78 2.54
N THR A 10 0.25 25.53 1.24
CA THR A 10 -1.06 25.28 0.60
C THR A 10 -0.93 24.36 -0.61
N GLY A 11 -2.02 23.66 -0.93
CA GLY A 11 -2.13 22.78 -2.09
C GLY A 11 -2.01 21.30 -1.72
N TRP A 12 -2.32 20.43 -2.67
CA TRP A 12 -2.11 19.00 -2.51
C TRP A 12 -0.62 18.68 -2.47
N GLN A 13 -0.25 17.82 -1.52
CA GLN A 13 1.09 17.26 -1.38
C GLN A 13 0.98 15.74 -1.47
N GLU A 14 1.99 15.10 -2.06
CA GLU A 14 2.04 13.65 -2.21
C GLU A 14 3.36 13.12 -1.68
N VAL A 15 3.30 11.97 -1.00
CA VAL A 15 4.48 11.20 -0.60
C VAL A 15 4.22 9.73 -0.89
N SER A 16 5.19 9.05 -1.50
CA SER A 16 5.11 7.62 -1.74
C SER A 16 5.45 6.83 -0.47
N PHE A 17 4.72 5.74 -0.21
CA PHE A 17 5.16 4.74 0.77
C PHE A 17 6.44 4.06 0.28
N ALA A 18 7.38 3.78 1.21
CA ALA A 18 8.60 3.03 0.90
C ALA A 18 8.30 1.61 0.39
N SER A 19 7.15 1.05 0.77
CA SER A 19 6.63 -0.20 0.23
C SER A 19 5.13 -0.03 -0.03
N PRO A 20 4.60 -0.43 -1.20
CA PRO A 20 3.17 -0.38 -1.47
C PRO A 20 2.38 -1.17 -0.42
N VAL A 21 1.23 -0.64 -0.01
CA VAL A 21 0.33 -1.32 0.92
C VAL A 21 -0.72 -2.08 0.11
N PRO A 22 -0.73 -3.43 0.13
CA PRO A 22 -1.76 -4.19 -0.56
C PRO A 22 -3.11 -3.97 0.11
N VAL A 23 -4.15 -3.80 -0.71
CA VAL A 23 -5.54 -3.70 -0.24
C VAL A 23 -6.38 -4.82 -0.83
N THR A 24 -7.36 -5.27 -0.07
CA THR A 24 -8.34 -6.26 -0.53
C THR A 24 -9.57 -5.53 -1.03
N ALA A 25 -10.13 -5.97 -2.17
CA ALA A 25 -11.38 -5.43 -2.67
C ALA A 25 -12.51 -5.61 -1.64
N ASN A 26 -13.48 -4.70 -1.63
CA ASN A 26 -14.63 -4.70 -0.72
C ASN A 26 -14.26 -4.70 0.77
N THR A 27 -13.11 -4.13 1.13
CA THR A 27 -12.66 -3.96 2.52
C THR A 27 -12.52 -2.47 2.82
N THR A 28 -13.08 -2.04 3.95
CA THR A 28 -12.97 -0.63 4.40
C THR A 28 -11.63 -0.40 5.05
N TYR A 29 -10.93 0.64 4.59
CA TYR A 29 -9.67 1.10 5.16
C TYR A 29 -9.80 2.56 5.62
N VAL A 30 -9.03 2.92 6.65
CA VAL A 30 -8.89 4.30 7.10
C VAL A 30 -7.53 4.80 6.65
N ILE A 31 -7.51 5.87 5.86
CA ILE A 31 -6.31 6.68 5.67
C ILE A 31 -6.36 7.88 6.62
N SER A 32 -5.22 8.16 7.25
CA SER A 32 -5.04 9.32 8.12
C SER A 32 -3.62 9.85 7.99
N TYR A 33 -3.42 11.11 8.37
CA TYR A 33 -2.11 11.70 8.57
C TYR A 33 -2.04 12.32 9.96
N HIS A 34 -0.81 12.56 10.41
CA HIS A 34 -0.52 13.27 11.65
C HIS A 34 0.15 14.60 11.33
N SER A 35 -0.28 15.67 12.01
CA SER A 35 0.31 17.00 11.89
C SER A 35 0.86 17.41 13.25
N ASN A 36 2.19 17.57 13.33
CA ASN A 36 2.87 17.97 14.57
C ASN A 36 2.47 19.38 15.04
N ASN A 37 2.09 20.26 14.11
CA ASN A 37 1.74 21.65 14.38
C ASN A 37 0.24 21.85 14.60
N GLY A 38 -0.58 20.78 14.50
CA GLY A 38 -2.01 20.82 14.74
C GLY A 38 -2.85 21.45 13.63
N PHE A 39 -2.25 21.77 12.48
CA PHE A 39 -2.98 22.29 11.31
C PHE A 39 -3.50 21.14 10.45
N TYR A 40 -4.75 21.28 10.01
CA TYR A 40 -5.41 20.35 9.10
C TYR A 40 -6.45 21.07 8.25
N SER A 41 -6.69 20.56 7.04
CA SER A 41 -7.82 20.99 6.20
C SER A 41 -9.07 20.21 6.56
N ALA A 42 -10.24 20.85 6.53
CA ALA A 42 -11.50 20.16 6.84
C ALA A 42 -12.68 20.74 6.05
N SER A 43 -13.63 19.87 5.73
CA SER A 43 -14.97 20.23 5.27
C SER A 43 -15.99 19.39 6.02
N ASN A 44 -16.82 20.04 6.83
CA ASN A 44 -17.80 19.34 7.65
C ASN A 44 -18.96 18.84 6.79
N PHE A 45 -19.62 17.78 7.25
CA PHE A 45 -20.80 17.17 6.63
C PHE A 45 -20.59 16.62 5.21
N SER A 46 -19.34 16.52 4.73
CA SER A 46 -19.06 15.99 3.39
C SER A 46 -19.57 14.57 3.24
N PHE A 47 -19.23 13.66 4.16
CA PHE A 47 -19.64 12.24 4.10
C PHE A 47 -21.06 11.98 4.62
N THR A 48 -21.97 12.96 4.49
CA THR A 48 -23.41 12.71 4.58
C THR A 48 -23.94 11.95 3.36
N GLY A 49 -23.17 11.94 2.26
CA GLY A 49 -23.26 11.02 1.13
C GLY A 49 -21.95 10.26 0.88
N SER A 50 -21.98 9.27 0.01
CA SER A 50 -20.79 8.58 -0.47
C SER A 50 -20.17 9.31 -1.66
N PHE A 51 -18.84 9.25 -1.80
CA PHE A 51 -18.13 9.74 -2.98
C PHE A 51 -17.33 8.61 -3.60
N THR A 52 -17.56 8.37 -4.88
CA THR A 52 -16.86 7.33 -5.63
C THR A 52 -15.89 7.97 -6.61
N ASN A 53 -14.62 7.62 -6.45
CA ASN A 53 -13.57 7.85 -7.43
C ASN A 53 -13.00 6.48 -7.80
N SER A 54 -13.61 5.82 -8.78
CA SER A 54 -13.38 4.41 -9.09
C SER A 54 -11.87 4.11 -9.22
N PRO A 55 -11.34 3.08 -8.53
CA PRO A 55 -12.06 2.00 -7.85
C PRO A 55 -12.42 2.26 -6.38
N LEU A 56 -12.08 3.42 -5.83
CA LEU A 56 -12.28 3.73 -4.42
C LEU A 56 -13.62 4.43 -4.18
N THR A 57 -14.22 4.15 -3.03
CA THR A 57 -15.41 4.87 -2.55
C THR A 57 -15.20 5.30 -1.11
N GLY A 58 -15.22 6.61 -0.88
CA GLY A 58 -15.39 7.16 0.46
C GLY A 58 -16.83 6.94 0.90
N LEU A 59 -17.03 6.02 1.84
CA LEU A 59 -18.36 5.63 2.30
C LEU A 59 -19.05 6.80 3.03
N LYS A 60 -20.37 6.88 2.87
CA LYS A 60 -21.20 7.70 3.74
C LYS A 60 -21.00 7.25 5.19
N SER A 61 -20.96 8.20 6.13
CA SER A 61 -20.89 7.89 7.57
C SER A 61 -22.00 6.91 7.97
N GLU A 62 -21.67 5.99 8.88
CA GLU A 62 -22.53 4.94 9.42
C GLU A 62 -22.84 3.76 8.45
N VAL A 63 -22.29 3.74 7.23
CA VAL A 63 -22.41 2.56 6.35
C VAL A 63 -21.55 1.41 6.84
N ASP A 64 -20.30 1.70 7.23
CA ASP A 64 -19.36 0.74 7.80
C ASP A 64 -18.51 1.45 8.87
N GLY A 65 -19.21 1.99 9.87
CA GLY A 65 -18.63 2.87 10.89
C GLY A 65 -18.70 4.36 10.55
N PRO A 66 -18.28 5.23 11.49
CA PRO A 66 -18.34 6.67 11.31
C PRO A 66 -17.25 7.16 10.35
N ASN A 67 -17.55 8.22 9.61
CA ASN A 67 -16.57 8.94 8.79
C ASN A 67 -16.22 10.30 9.43
N GLY A 68 -15.18 10.98 8.95
CA GLY A 68 -14.61 12.15 9.62
C GLY A 68 -13.88 11.77 10.90
N LEU A 69 -13.08 10.70 10.82
CA LEU A 69 -12.27 10.18 11.92
C LEU A 69 -11.10 11.11 12.28
N TYR A 70 -10.92 11.37 13.57
CA TYR A 70 -9.83 12.18 14.11
C TYR A 70 -9.35 11.67 15.48
N LYS A 71 -8.16 12.12 15.89
CA LYS A 71 -7.65 11.99 17.26
C LYS A 71 -6.53 13.00 17.50
N TYR A 72 -6.67 13.81 18.55
CA TYR A 72 -5.59 14.68 18.99
C TYR A 72 -4.58 13.88 19.81
N SER A 73 -3.33 13.87 19.36
CA SER A 73 -2.24 13.12 20.01
C SER A 73 -0.88 13.72 19.65
N GLY A 74 0.09 13.59 20.57
CA GLY A 74 1.46 14.09 20.36
C GLY A 74 2.31 13.21 19.44
N ALA A 75 1.79 12.08 18.98
CA ALA A 75 2.46 11.13 18.10
C ALA A 75 1.43 10.50 17.14
N PRO A 76 1.85 10.01 15.95
CA PRO A 76 0.95 9.32 15.03
C PRO A 76 0.19 8.19 15.74
N THR A 77 -1.14 8.28 15.72
CA THR A 77 -2.03 7.34 16.42
C THR A 77 -3.26 7.10 15.56
N PHE A 78 -3.78 5.86 15.55
CA PHE A 78 -5.01 5.55 14.84
C PHE A 78 -6.19 6.39 15.36
N PRO A 79 -6.99 7.02 14.47
CA PRO A 79 -8.11 7.84 14.89
C PRO A 79 -9.33 7.00 15.26
N GLU A 80 -9.93 7.29 16.42
CA GLU A 80 -11.05 6.52 16.98
C GLU A 80 -12.28 7.39 17.29
N LEU A 81 -12.15 8.72 17.17
CA LEU A 81 -13.25 9.67 17.36
C LEU A 81 -13.74 10.15 16.00
N SER A 82 -15.00 10.57 15.91
CA SER A 82 -15.56 11.13 14.69
C SER A 82 -16.16 12.52 14.92
N TYR A 83 -16.14 13.36 13.90
CA TYR A 83 -16.75 14.68 13.97
C TYR A 83 -17.46 15.03 12.67
N GLN A 84 -18.78 15.22 12.75
CA GLN A 84 -19.64 15.78 11.70
C GLN A 84 -19.46 15.18 10.30
N SER A 85 -19.11 13.88 10.17
CA SER A 85 -18.88 13.24 8.88
C SER A 85 -17.92 14.03 7.96
N SER A 86 -16.90 14.64 8.57
CA SER A 86 -16.02 15.60 7.90
C SER A 86 -15.07 14.93 6.89
N ASN A 87 -14.68 15.67 5.86
CA ASN A 87 -13.55 15.29 4.99
C ASN A 87 -12.30 16.09 5.41
N TYR A 88 -11.20 15.40 5.72
CA TYR A 88 -9.92 16.01 6.10
C TYR A 88 -8.94 16.15 4.93
N TRP A 89 -9.41 15.97 3.70
CA TRP A 89 -8.66 16.13 2.45
C TRP A 89 -7.40 15.28 2.41
N VAL A 90 -7.58 14.00 2.75
CA VAL A 90 -6.55 12.95 2.67
C VAL A 90 -6.99 11.95 1.64
N ASP A 91 -6.09 11.60 0.73
CA ASP A 91 -6.36 10.62 -0.33
C ASP A 91 -5.13 9.72 -0.54
N VAL A 92 -5.32 8.62 -1.26
CA VAL A 92 -4.26 7.71 -1.70
C VAL A 92 -4.07 7.78 -3.20
N VAL A 93 -2.81 7.70 -3.64
CA VAL A 93 -2.54 7.25 -5.00
C VAL A 93 -2.77 5.74 -5.04
N PHE A 94 -3.79 5.35 -5.79
CA PHE A 94 -4.23 3.96 -5.90
C PHE A 94 -3.80 3.34 -7.22
N ASN A 95 -3.15 2.18 -7.16
CA ASN A 95 -2.85 1.38 -8.35
C ASN A 95 -3.62 0.05 -8.28
N THR A 96 -4.38 -0.25 -9.33
CA THR A 96 -5.14 -1.50 -9.47
C THR A 96 -4.27 -2.68 -9.87
N VAL A 97 -3.05 -2.42 -10.35
CA VAL A 97 -2.05 -3.44 -10.63
C VAL A 97 -1.15 -3.56 -9.42
N LEU A 98 -1.16 -4.74 -8.80
CA LEU A 98 -0.13 -5.09 -7.84
C LEU A 98 1.19 -5.18 -8.60
N ASN A 99 2.04 -4.17 -8.45
CA ASN A 99 3.46 -4.35 -8.73
C ASN A 99 3.97 -5.31 -7.66
N SER A 100 3.87 -6.62 -7.91
CA SER A 100 4.67 -7.61 -7.19
C SER A 100 6.11 -7.16 -7.40
N GLY A 101 6.70 -6.52 -6.39
CA GLY A 101 8.02 -5.90 -6.52
C GLY A 101 9.06 -6.87 -7.07
N ASN A 102 10.17 -6.33 -7.57
CA ASN A 102 11.18 -7.08 -8.32
C ASN A 102 11.49 -8.42 -7.66
N GLN A 103 11.19 -9.55 -8.31
CA GLN A 103 11.54 -10.85 -7.78
C GLN A 103 13.02 -11.11 -8.05
N LYS A 104 13.67 -11.90 -7.20
CA LYS A 104 15.06 -12.27 -7.44
C LYS A 104 15.08 -13.38 -8.50
N PRO A 105 16.00 -13.35 -9.47
CA PRO A 105 16.17 -14.45 -10.40
C PRO A 105 16.52 -15.73 -9.62
N GLN A 106 16.02 -16.86 -10.10
CA GLN A 106 16.29 -18.18 -9.55
C GLN A 106 17.20 -18.96 -10.49
N VAL A 107 18.06 -19.80 -9.92
CA VAL A 107 18.93 -20.72 -10.66
C VAL A 107 18.69 -22.14 -10.16
N SER A 108 18.53 -23.09 -11.06
CA SER A 108 18.39 -24.52 -10.77
C SER A 108 19.38 -25.34 -11.58
N LEU A 109 19.93 -26.39 -10.96
CA LEU A 109 20.68 -27.42 -11.68
C LEU A 109 19.66 -28.36 -12.34
N ILE A 110 19.77 -28.55 -13.65
CA ILE A 110 18.87 -29.41 -14.43
C ILE A 110 19.55 -30.70 -14.91
N SER A 111 20.88 -30.78 -14.83
CA SER A 111 21.62 -32.02 -15.04
C SER A 111 23.00 -31.96 -14.36
N PRO A 112 23.51 -33.06 -13.79
CA PRO A 112 22.81 -34.33 -13.58
C PRO A 112 21.65 -34.22 -12.60
N THR A 113 20.67 -35.11 -12.72
CA THR A 113 19.58 -35.22 -11.76
C THR A 113 20.00 -36.01 -10.53
N GLU A 114 19.27 -35.86 -9.43
CA GLU A 114 19.54 -36.60 -8.20
C GLU A 114 19.52 -38.11 -8.48
N ASN A 115 20.56 -38.81 -8.04
CA ASN A 115 20.80 -40.25 -8.25
C ASN A 115 21.26 -40.67 -9.66
N ASP A 116 21.67 -39.74 -10.53
CA ASP A 116 22.37 -40.11 -11.76
C ASP A 116 23.65 -40.88 -11.44
N THR A 117 23.88 -41.98 -12.17
CA THR A 117 25.07 -42.82 -12.00
C THR A 117 25.98 -42.69 -13.20
N PHE A 118 27.26 -42.48 -12.94
CA PHE A 118 28.29 -42.30 -13.96
C PHE A 118 29.42 -43.32 -13.75
N THR A 119 29.79 -44.04 -14.80
CA THR A 119 30.84 -45.07 -14.76
C THR A 119 32.13 -44.57 -15.39
N MET A 120 33.26 -44.91 -14.79
CA MET A 120 34.56 -44.38 -15.21
C MET A 120 35.06 -45.02 -16.53
N PRO A 121 35.70 -44.25 -17.43
CA PRO A 121 35.84 -42.80 -17.42
C PRO A 121 34.61 -42.12 -18.05
N SER A 122 33.98 -41.21 -17.31
CA SER A 122 32.87 -40.40 -17.79
C SER A 122 33.13 -38.92 -17.51
N THR A 123 32.85 -38.07 -18.51
CA THR A 123 32.71 -36.62 -18.28
C THR A 123 31.27 -36.34 -17.88
N ILE A 124 31.07 -35.68 -16.74
CA ILE A 124 29.74 -35.27 -16.27
C ILE A 124 29.52 -33.82 -16.71
N ASN A 125 28.59 -33.61 -17.63
CA ASN A 125 28.22 -32.27 -18.07
C ASN A 125 27.19 -31.68 -17.09
N LEU A 126 27.51 -30.54 -16.50
CA LEU A 126 26.58 -29.78 -15.68
C LEU A 126 25.71 -28.89 -16.57
N GLN A 127 24.41 -28.91 -16.34
CA GLN A 127 23.48 -27.97 -16.95
C GLN A 127 22.68 -27.28 -15.86
N ALA A 128 22.53 -25.97 -16.00
CA ALA A 128 21.71 -25.14 -15.12
C ALA A 128 20.74 -24.30 -15.95
N ALA A 129 19.57 -24.04 -15.39
CA ALA A 129 18.61 -23.07 -15.90
C ALA A 129 18.54 -21.88 -14.94
N ALA A 130 18.40 -20.68 -15.49
CA ALA A 130 18.06 -19.48 -14.74
C ALA A 130 16.71 -18.97 -15.22
N SER A 131 15.88 -18.50 -14.30
CA SER A 131 14.59 -17.88 -14.61
C SER A 131 14.40 -16.64 -13.76
N ASP A 132 13.96 -15.57 -14.40
CA ASP A 132 13.46 -14.37 -13.74
C ASP A 132 11.92 -14.36 -13.92
N PRO A 133 11.13 -14.48 -12.84
CA PRO A 133 9.67 -14.49 -12.94
C PRO A 133 9.08 -13.17 -13.45
N ASP A 134 9.82 -12.07 -13.36
CA ASP A 134 9.35 -10.72 -13.69
C ASP A 134 10.20 -9.96 -14.72
N GLY A 135 11.31 -10.53 -15.18
CA GLY A 135 11.87 -10.25 -16.52
C GLY A 135 13.26 -9.63 -16.56
#